data_AF-A0A7W1FGN8-F1
#
_entry.id   AF-A0A7W1FGN8-F1
#
_cell.length_a   1.000
_cell.length_b   1.000
_cell.length_c   1.000
_cell.angle_alpha   90.00
_cell.angle_beta   90.00
_cell.angle_gamma   90.00
#
_symmetry.space_group_name_H-M   'P 1'
#
loop_
_entity.id
_entity.type
_entity.pdbx_description
1 polymer ?
#
loop_
_entity_poly.entity_id
_entity_poly.type
_entity_poly.pdbx_seq_one_letter_code
_entity_poly.pdbx_strand_id
1 'polypeptide(L)'
;MVECLLNLREKVKFNLYGYCLMPDHFHALIGAGESNKTLGQICGAFKSISTRVYWKIGKGQLWQRGYHDHIIRNETDFFECLKYIKENPLKKNLDD
;
A
#
# COMPACT_ATOMS: atom_id res chain seq x y z
N MET A 1 -9.95 -0.29 -3.91
CA MET A 1 -8.67 -0.20 -3.15
C MET A 1 -7.51 0.20 -4.04
N VAL A 2 -7.18 -0.60 -5.05
CA VAL A 2 -6.10 -0.30 -6.02
C VAL A 2 -6.29 1.06 -6.68
N GLU A 3 -7.51 1.36 -7.14
CA GLU A 3 -7.82 2.67 -7.74
C GLU A 3 -7.54 3.85 -6.78
N CYS A 4 -7.83 3.69 -5.48
CA CYS A 4 -7.52 4.72 -4.48
C CYS A 4 -6.02 4.97 -4.36
N LEU A 5 -5.22 3.90 -4.42
CA LEU A 5 -3.75 3.98 -4.38
C LEU A 5 -3.21 4.69 -5.62
N LEU A 6 -3.65 4.29 -6.81
CA LEU A 6 -3.20 4.88 -8.08
C LEU A 6 -3.60 6.36 -8.17
N ASN A 7 -4.85 6.70 -7.83
CA ASN A 7 -5.29 8.10 -7.80
C ASN A 7 -4.51 8.94 -6.78
N LEU A 8 -4.17 8.37 -5.62
CA LEU A 8 -3.36 9.07 -4.63
C LEU A 8 -1.93 9.27 -5.13
N ARG A 9 -1.35 8.26 -5.80
CA ARG A 9 -0.03 8.34 -6.43
C ARG A 9 0.06 9.50 -7.40
N GLU A 10 -0.90 9.63 -8.31
CA GLU A 10 -0.89 10.73 -9.29
C GLU A 10 -1.01 12.11 -8.62
N LYS A 11 -1.84 12.23 -7.57
CA LYS A 11 -2.05 13.49 -6.87
C LYS A 11 -0.87 13.91 -5.99
N VAL A 12 -0.24 12.95 -5.33
CA VAL A 12 0.83 13.18 -4.34
C VAL A 12 2.23 13.04 -4.97
N LYS A 13 2.32 12.37 -6.12
CA LYS A 13 3.54 12.14 -6.89
C LYS A 13 4.63 11.34 -6.17
N PHE A 14 4.22 10.34 -5.40
CA PHE A 14 5.14 9.34 -4.85
C PHE A 14 5.37 8.21 -5.87
N ASN A 15 6.51 7.52 -5.78
CA ASN A 15 6.80 6.36 -6.60
C ASN A 15 6.13 5.11 -6.01
N LEU A 16 5.50 4.31 -6.86
CA LEU A 16 4.93 3.01 -6.49
C LEU A 16 5.68 1.93 -7.28
N TYR A 17 6.48 1.12 -6.59
CA TYR A 17 7.32 0.10 -7.22
C TYR A 17 6.65 -1.28 -7.25
N GLY A 18 5.79 -1.55 -6.27
CA GLY A 18 5.01 -2.78 -6.21
C GLY A 18 3.94 -2.69 -5.13
N TYR A 19 2.87 -3.47 -5.28
CA TYR A 19 1.85 -3.62 -4.25
C TYR A 19 1.22 -5.01 -4.31
N CYS A 20 0.62 -5.41 -3.20
CA CYS A 20 -0.12 -6.64 -3.07
C CYS A 20 -1.34 -6.40 -2.17
N LEU A 21 -2.52 -6.75 -2.67
CA LEU A 21 -3.75 -6.68 -1.92
C LEU A 21 -4.15 -8.11 -1.53
N MET A 22 -4.28 -8.33 -0.23
CA MET A 22 -4.70 -9.59 0.37
C MET A 22 -6.05 -9.38 1.06
N PRO A 23 -6.84 -10.45 1.31
CA PRO A 23 -8.12 -10.32 2.01
C PRO A 23 -8.02 -9.66 3.39
N ASP A 24 -6.91 -9.89 4.10
CA ASP A 24 -6.66 -9.43 5.48
C ASP A 24 -5.71 -8.24 5.57
N HIS A 25 -4.87 -7.97 4.56
CA HIS A 25 -3.87 -6.91 4.62
C HIS A 25 -3.43 -6.38 3.25
N PHE A 26 -2.63 -5.32 3.25
CA PHE A 26 -2.13 -4.67 2.05
C PHE A 26 -0.65 -4.34 2.20
N HIS A 27 0.15 -4.66 1.20
CA HIS A 27 1.57 -4.31 1.11
C HIS A 27 1.81 -3.37 -0.06
N ALA A 28 2.69 -2.38 0.11
CA ALA A 28 3.17 -1.54 -0.97
C ALA A 28 4.61 -1.12 -0.73
N LEU A 29 5.40 -1.16 -1.80
CA LEU A 29 6.75 -0.59 -1.84
C LEU A 29 6.67 0.76 -2.53
N ILE A 30 6.92 1.82 -1.77
CA ILE A 30 6.84 3.20 -2.25
C ILE A 30 8.13 3.97 -2.00
N GLY A 31 8.37 4.98 -2.82
CA GLY A 31 9.44 5.96 -2.63
C GLY A 31 8.86 7.37 -2.65
N ALA A 32 9.53 8.32 -1.98
CA ALA A 32 9.06 9.70 -1.93
C ALA A 32 8.88 10.32 -3.33
N GLY A 33 9.73 9.99 -4.30
CA GLY A 33 9.64 10.54 -5.65
C GLY A 33 9.70 12.08 -5.61
N GLU A 34 8.73 12.74 -6.24
CA GLU A 34 8.55 14.22 -6.20
C GLU A 34 7.68 14.68 -5.02
N SER A 35 7.13 13.75 -4.23
CA SER A 35 6.24 14.07 -3.13
C SER A 35 6.97 14.82 -2.01
N ASN A 36 6.32 15.87 -1.48
CA ASN A 36 6.73 16.52 -0.23
C ASN A 36 6.03 15.95 1.02
N LYS A 37 5.34 14.81 0.89
CA LYS A 37 4.57 14.19 1.97
C LYS A 37 5.41 13.16 2.71
N THR A 38 5.22 13.10 4.02
CA THR A 38 5.77 12.02 4.85
C THR A 38 5.03 10.71 4.57
N LEU A 39 5.68 9.58 4.89
CA LEU A 39 5.05 8.25 4.81
C LEU A 39 3.71 8.22 5.56
N GLY A 40 3.66 8.78 6.78
CA GLY A 40 2.44 8.85 7.58
C GLY A 40 1.31 9.63 6.93
N GLN A 41 1.62 10.73 6.23
CA GLN A 41 0.63 11.50 5.47
C GLN A 41 0.08 10.71 4.28
N ILE A 42 0.94 10.00 3.55
CA ILE A 42 0.53 9.14 2.43
C ILE A 42 -0.36 8.00 2.95
N CYS A 43 0.07 7.28 3.98
CA CYS A 43 -0.69 6.21 4.61
C CYS A 43 -2.05 6.69 5.13
N GLY A 44 -2.07 7.84 5.82
CA GLY A 44 -3.30 8.43 6.34
C GLY A 44 -4.29 8.81 5.24
N ALA A 45 -3.81 9.45 4.17
CA ALA A 45 -4.64 9.79 3.02
C ALA A 45 -5.18 8.54 2.32
N PHE A 46 -4.34 7.53 2.09
CA PHE A 46 -4.77 6.26 1.49
C PHE A 46 -5.86 5.59 2.33
N LYS A 47 -5.65 5.47 3.64
CA LYS A 47 -6.63 4.87 4.56
C LYS A 47 -7.95 5.63 4.58
N SER A 48 -7.90 6.96 4.57
CA SER A 48 -9.10 7.82 4.55
C SER A 48 -9.91 7.64 3.26
N ILE A 49 -9.25 7.76 2.10
CA ILE A 49 -9.91 7.67 0.79
C ILE A 49 -10.52 6.27 0.59
N SER A 50 -9.75 5.22 0.90
CA SER A 50 -10.22 3.84 0.76
C SER A 50 -11.39 3.52 1.70
N THR A 51 -11.36 4.00 2.96
CA THR A 51 -12.48 3.82 3.90
C THR A 51 -13.75 4.48 3.36
N ARG A 52 -13.65 5.68 2.76
CA ARG A 52 -14.80 6.36 2.16
C ARG A 52 -15.39 5.58 0.99
N VAL A 53 -14.56 4.90 0.18
CA VAL A 53 -15.03 4.02 -0.89
C VAL A 53 -15.69 2.77 -0.31
N TYR A 54 -15.07 2.12 0.68
CA TYR A 54 -15.63 0.96 1.38
C TYR A 54 -17.00 1.26 2.00
N TRP A 55 -17.20 2.46 2.56
CA TRP A 55 -18.49 2.84 3.14
C TRP A 55 -19.65 2.96 2.15
N LYS A 56 -19.38 2.92 0.84
CA LYS A 56 -20.44 2.83 -0.17
C LYS A 56 -21.04 1.43 -0.29
N ILE A 57 -20.30 0.40 0.13
CA ILE A 57 -20.68 -1.01 0.01
C ILE A 57 -20.86 -1.72 1.37
N GLY A 58 -20.37 -1.12 2.46
CA GLY A 58 -20.48 -1.65 3.80
C GLY A 58 -20.36 -0.56 4.86
N LYS A 59 -20.33 -0.91 6.14
CA LYS A 59 -20.04 0.01 7.25
C LYS A 59 -19.04 -0.63 8.20
N GLY A 60 -18.40 0.18 9.04
CA GLY A 60 -17.43 -0.26 10.05
C GLY A 60 -15.98 0.12 9.74
N GLN A 61 -15.07 -0.41 10.53
CA GLN A 61 -13.64 -0.12 10.45
C GLN A 61 -12.98 -0.98 9.38
N LEU A 62 -12.41 -0.33 8.36
CA LEU A 62 -11.67 -1.01 7.29
C LEU A 62 -10.22 -1.31 7.68
N TRP A 63 -9.57 -0.40 8.39
CA TRP A 63 -8.14 -0.46 8.68
C TRP A 63 -7.84 -0.55 10.16
N GLN A 64 -6.87 -1.39 10.51
CA GLN A 64 -6.21 -1.32 11.82
C GLN A 64 -5.53 0.04 12.04
N ARG A 65 -5.37 0.43 13.31
CA ARG A 65 -4.64 1.64 13.71
C ARG A 65 -3.15 1.46 13.41
N GLY A 66 -2.50 2.53 12.94
CA GLY A 66 -1.06 2.51 12.62
C GLY A 66 -0.74 1.72 11.35
N TYR A 67 0.53 1.56 11.04
CA TYR A 67 1.02 0.75 9.91
C TYR A 67 2.40 0.20 10.29
N HIS A 68 2.83 -0.84 9.59
CA HIS A 68 4.19 -1.34 9.67
C HIS A 68 4.99 -0.75 8.50
N ASP A 69 6.21 -0.31 8.76
CA ASP A 69 7.13 0.18 7.75
C ASP A 69 8.52 -0.46 7.88
N HIS A 70 9.18 -0.59 6.75
CA HIS A 70 10.55 -1.07 6.62
C HIS A 70 11.28 -0.14 5.64
N ILE A 71 12.39 0.45 6.08
CA ILE A 71 13.18 1.39 5.28
C ILE A 71 14.17 0.59 4.43
N ILE A 72 14.02 0.68 3.12
CA ILE A 72 14.95 0.07 2.16
C ILE A 72 16.32 0.74 2.24
N ARG A 73 17.38 -0.04 2.51
CA ARG A 73 18.74 0.50 2.71
C ARG A 73 19.68 0.29 1.54
N ASN A 74 19.37 -0.66 0.67
CA ASN A 74 20.20 -1.01 -0.48
C ASN A 74 19.37 -1.73 -1.56
N GLU A 75 20.00 -2.00 -2.68
CA GLU A 75 19.39 -2.62 -3.85
C GLU A 75 18.93 -4.07 -3.59
N THR A 76 19.72 -4.85 -2.83
CA THR A 76 19.34 -6.22 -2.47
C THR A 76 18.04 -6.24 -1.68
N ASP A 77 17.95 -5.40 -0.63
CA ASP A 77 16.76 -5.23 0.20
C ASP A 77 15.55 -4.76 -0.61
N PHE A 78 15.76 -3.85 -1.57
CA PHE A 78 14.73 -3.41 -2.51
C PHE A 78 14.12 -4.60 -3.29
N PHE A 79 14.97 -5.43 -3.90
CA PHE A 79 14.52 -6.55 -4.72
C PHE A 79 13.91 -7.68 -3.88
N GLU A 80 14.42 -7.93 -2.67
CA GLU A 80 13.83 -8.90 -1.74
C GLU A 80 12.43 -8.47 -1.31
N CYS A 81 12.23 -7.20 -0.97
CA CYS A 81 10.91 -6.66 -0.63
C CYS A 81 9.95 -6.73 -1.82
N LEU A 82 10.41 -6.38 -3.02
CA LEU A 82 9.59 -6.45 -4.23
C LEU A 82 9.18 -7.89 -4.56
N LYS A 83 10.12 -8.84 -4.41
CA LYS A 83 9.85 -10.28 -4.55
C LYS A 83 8.84 -10.75 -3.52
N TYR A 84 9.01 -10.37 -2.25
CA TYR A 84 8.06 -10.71 -1.19
C TYR A 84 6.64 -10.22 -1.49
N ILE A 85 6.50 -8.96 -1.93
CA ILE A 85 5.20 -8.38 -2.31
C ILE A 85 4.56 -9.20 -3.44
N LYS A 86 5.34 -9.53 -4.48
CA LYS A 86 4.86 -10.31 -5.63
C LYS A 86 4.45 -11.75 -5.24
N GLU A 87 5.21 -12.39 -4.37
CA GLU A 87 5.01 -13.80 -4.00
C GLU A 87 3.99 -14.02 -2.87
N ASN A 88 3.59 -12.97 -2.15
CA ASN A 88 2.71 -13.10 -0.98
C ASN A 88 1.37 -13.80 -1.29
N PRO A 89 0.65 -13.46 -2.37
CA PRO A 89 -0.59 -14.14 -2.73
C PRO A 89 -0.39 -15.64 -2.94
N LEU A 90 0.66 -16.01 -3.68
CA LEU A 90 1.02 -17.39 -3.98
C LEU A 90 1.34 -18.18 -2.71
N LYS A 91 2.13 -17.60 -1.80
CA LYS A 91 2.52 -18.24 -0.54
C LYS A 91 1.34 -18.50 0.40
N LYS A 92 0.27 -17.71 0.30
CA LYS A 92 -0.95 -17.91 1.10
C LYS A 92 -2.00 -18.81 0.42
N ASN A 93 -1.68 -19.46 -0.71
CA ASN A 93 -2.65 -20.22 -1.52
C ASN A 93 -3.87 -19.39 -1.91
N LEU A 94 -3.68 -18.11 -2.27
CA LEU A 94 -4.75 -17.24 -2.78
C LEU A 94 -4.74 -17.21 -4.31
N ASP A 95 -4.53 -18.36 -4.93
CA ASP A 95 -4.92 -18.58 -6.32
C ASP A 95 -6.42 -18.93 -6.31
N ASP A 96 -7.27 -17.90 -6.21
CA ASP A 96 -8.66 -17.80 -6.73
C ASP A 96 -9.42 -16.59 -6.15
#